data_AF-A0A519QQF4-F1
#
_entry.id   AF-A0A519QQF4-F1
#
_cell.length_a   1.000
_cell.length_b   1.000
_cell.length_c   1.000
_cell.angle_alpha   90.00
_cell.angle_beta   90.00
_cell.angle_gamma   90.00
#
_symmetry.space_group_name_H-M   'P 1'
#
loop_
_entity.id
_entity.type
_entity.pdbx_description
1 polymer ?
#
loop_
_entity_poly.entity_id
_entity_poly.type
_entity_poly.pdbx_seq_one_letter_code
_entity_poly.pdbx_strand_id
1 'polypeptide(L)'
;MNGRLIDWIWTIRGSVELPPEQSREDAFDRLDPLFHESGTSRDRTGDALTFDKKDQAAQDKMSIFDSGVLWIEQGTAGGMLHYRLTSRALLFCFLAPLLFLAFAGLTIAVGKIDKPAAETAAKKPEKKDVIRELNPVDKFLGAPAPEKPKKDDKTKDKDEGPSPISAYVFAALFAVLYVVGRILEDRLIRRLFRKRLRDDSSDSRQAVA
;
A
#
# COMPACT_ATOMS: atom_id res chain seq x y z
N MET A 1 12.33 21.23 -11.57
CA MET A 1 12.38 20.32 -10.40
C MET A 1 12.51 18.89 -10.91
N ASN A 2 13.50 18.14 -10.43
CA ASN A 2 13.90 16.85 -11.02
C ASN A 2 12.82 15.77 -10.84
N GLY A 3 11.90 15.63 -11.80
CA GLY A 3 10.92 14.54 -11.83
C GLY A 3 11.56 13.14 -11.75
N ARG A 4 12.85 13.03 -12.10
CA ARG A 4 13.67 11.82 -11.93
C ARG A 4 13.81 11.34 -10.48
N LEU A 5 13.80 12.24 -9.49
CA LEU A 5 13.95 11.88 -8.07
C LEU A 5 12.68 11.23 -7.51
N ILE A 6 11.51 11.72 -7.94
CA ILE A 6 10.22 11.24 -7.46
C ILE A 6 9.81 9.98 -8.23
N ASP A 7 10.14 9.90 -9.53
CA ASP A 7 9.86 8.75 -10.40
C ASP A 7 10.38 7.42 -9.86
N TRP A 8 11.49 7.43 -9.13
CA TRP A 8 12.08 6.23 -8.52
C TRP A 8 11.17 5.52 -7.51
N ILE A 9 10.24 6.24 -6.87
CA ILE A 9 9.36 5.72 -5.82
C ILE A 9 8.43 4.64 -6.38
N TRP A 10 7.91 4.85 -7.59
CA TRP A 10 6.95 3.98 -8.27
C TRP A 10 7.49 3.31 -9.52
N THR A 11 8.73 3.63 -9.91
CA THR A 11 9.36 3.06 -11.10
C THR A 11 10.46 2.07 -10.71
N ILE A 12 10.36 0.86 -11.23
CA ILE A 12 11.41 -0.15 -11.13
C ILE A 12 12.25 -0.11 -12.40
N ARG A 13 13.57 -0.02 -12.24
CA ARG A 13 14.52 0.00 -13.34
C ARG A 13 15.57 -1.07 -13.11
N GLY A 14 15.99 -1.72 -14.17
CA GLY A 14 17.10 -2.66 -14.08
C GLY A 14 17.55 -3.15 -15.44
N SER A 15 18.49 -4.08 -15.39
CA SER A 15 19.00 -4.76 -16.57
C SER A 15 19.24 -6.24 -16.31
N VAL A 16 19.11 -7.03 -17.37
CA VAL A 16 19.40 -8.46 -17.40
C VAL A 16 20.26 -8.75 -18.62
N GLU A 17 21.33 -9.49 -18.42
CA GLU A 17 22.18 -9.97 -19.51
C GLU A 17 21.41 -11.00 -20.35
N LEU A 18 21.48 -10.84 -21.67
CA LEU A 18 21.00 -11.82 -22.62
C LEU A 18 21.99 -12.99 -22.68
N PRO A 19 21.50 -14.23 -22.84
CA PRO A 19 22.32 -15.36 -23.25
C PRO A 19 23.23 -15.04 -24.44
N PRO A 20 24.45 -15.61 -24.51
CA PRO A 20 25.33 -15.44 -25.65
C PRO A 20 24.64 -15.94 -26.92
N GLU A 21 24.85 -15.23 -28.03
CA GLU A 21 24.28 -15.52 -29.36
C GLU A 21 22.76 -15.35 -29.50
N GLN A 22 22.04 -14.99 -28.41
CA GLN A 22 20.62 -14.67 -28.51
C GLN A 22 20.40 -13.38 -29.30
N SER A 23 19.61 -13.46 -30.36
CA SER A 23 19.18 -12.29 -31.12
C SER A 23 18.17 -11.46 -30.33
N ARG A 24 18.03 -10.20 -30.71
CA ARG A 24 17.02 -9.29 -30.14
C ARG A 24 15.61 -9.84 -30.35
N GLU A 25 15.37 -10.40 -31.53
CA GLU A 25 14.08 -10.92 -31.93
C GLU A 25 13.69 -12.11 -31.06
N ASP A 26 14.59 -13.07 -30.91
CA ASP A 26 14.40 -14.23 -30.04
C ASP A 26 14.17 -13.80 -28.58
N ALA A 27 14.93 -12.82 -28.07
CA ALA A 27 14.75 -12.30 -26.72
C ALA A 27 13.33 -11.72 -26.51
N PHE A 28 12.82 -10.93 -27.47
CA PHE A 28 11.46 -10.39 -27.37
C PHE A 28 10.40 -11.47 -27.53
N ASP A 29 10.59 -12.43 -28.43
CA ASP A 29 9.64 -13.52 -28.65
C ASP A 29 9.51 -14.43 -27.42
N ARG A 30 10.60 -14.61 -26.66
CA ARG A 30 10.59 -15.31 -25.35
C ARG A 30 9.88 -14.52 -24.24
N LEU A 31 9.89 -13.20 -24.31
CA LEU A 31 9.21 -12.32 -23.36
C LEU A 31 7.73 -12.11 -23.73
N ASP A 32 7.37 -12.26 -25.01
CA ASP A 32 6.04 -12.04 -25.57
C ASP A 32 4.90 -12.70 -24.77
N PRO A 33 5.03 -13.96 -24.31
CA PRO A 33 3.96 -14.63 -23.55
C PRO A 33 3.65 -13.99 -22.19
N LEU A 34 4.53 -13.14 -21.65
CA LEU A 34 4.23 -12.38 -20.42
C LEU A 34 3.20 -11.26 -20.64
N PHE A 35 2.96 -10.90 -21.90
CA PHE A 35 2.08 -9.80 -22.28
C PHE A 35 0.80 -10.29 -22.96
N HIS A 36 0.58 -11.62 -23.07
CA HIS A 36 -0.68 -12.24 -23.54
C HIS A 36 -1.75 -12.29 -22.43
N GLU A 37 -1.83 -11.25 -21.62
CA GLU A 37 -2.83 -11.15 -20.56
C GLU A 37 -3.94 -10.20 -20.99
N SER A 38 -5.18 -10.50 -20.59
CA SER A 38 -6.33 -9.65 -20.89
C SER A 38 -6.10 -8.21 -20.42
N GLY A 39 -6.45 -7.24 -21.27
CA GLY A 39 -6.26 -5.82 -20.94
C GLY A 39 -4.83 -5.30 -21.11
N THR A 40 -3.90 -6.12 -21.64
CA THR A 40 -2.54 -5.69 -21.99
C THR A 40 -2.48 -5.21 -23.44
N SER A 41 -2.16 -3.93 -23.63
CA SER A 41 -1.72 -3.38 -24.91
C SER A 41 -0.20 -3.47 -25.01
N ARG A 42 0.30 -3.82 -26.18
CA ARG A 42 1.73 -3.97 -26.45
C ARG A 42 2.06 -3.36 -27.80
N ASP A 43 3.17 -2.64 -27.84
CA ASP A 43 3.71 -2.06 -29.05
C ASP A 43 5.22 -2.34 -29.12
N ARG A 44 5.67 -2.85 -30.27
CA ARG A 44 7.06 -3.20 -30.50
C ARG A 44 7.60 -2.29 -31.59
N THR A 45 8.53 -1.43 -31.21
CA THR A 45 9.15 -0.47 -32.11
C THR A 45 10.66 -0.70 -32.12
N GLY A 46 11.14 -1.43 -33.14
CA GLY A 46 12.55 -1.76 -33.31
C GLY A 46 13.14 -2.46 -32.08
N ASP A 47 13.86 -1.68 -31.29
CA ASP A 47 14.67 -2.17 -30.18
C ASP A 47 13.95 -2.08 -28.83
N ALA A 48 12.73 -1.56 -28.83
CA ALA A 48 11.92 -1.36 -27.64
C ALA A 48 10.56 -2.08 -27.73
N LEU A 49 10.14 -2.65 -26.60
CA LEU A 49 8.81 -3.17 -26.36
C LEU A 49 8.17 -2.31 -25.27
N THR A 50 7.08 -1.64 -25.62
CA THR A 50 6.26 -0.86 -24.68
C THR A 50 4.98 -1.62 -24.41
N PHE A 51 4.55 -1.63 -23.15
CA PHE A 51 3.26 -2.19 -22.78
C PHE A 51 2.51 -1.29 -21.81
N ASP A 52 1.19 -1.37 -21.87
CA ASP A 52 0.23 -0.74 -20.96
C ASP A 52 -0.82 -1.79 -20.57
N LYS A 53 -1.16 -1.87 -19.30
CA LYS A 53 -2.14 -2.81 -18.76
C LYS A 53 -3.29 -2.06 -18.12
N LYS A 54 -4.51 -2.55 -18.37
CA LYS A 54 -5.74 -2.11 -17.72
C LYS A 54 -6.45 -3.33 -17.16
N ASP A 55 -7.04 -3.17 -15.98
CA ASP A 55 -7.83 -4.20 -15.31
C ASP A 55 -7.08 -5.54 -15.18
N GLN A 56 -5.85 -5.48 -14.65
CA GLN A 56 -4.97 -6.65 -14.54
C GLN A 56 -5.60 -7.77 -13.71
N ALA A 57 -5.57 -8.99 -14.25
CA ALA A 57 -5.98 -10.17 -13.49
C ALA A 57 -5.02 -10.42 -12.31
N ALA A 58 -5.55 -10.85 -11.16
CA ALA A 58 -4.73 -11.15 -9.99
C ALA A 58 -3.73 -12.31 -10.21
N GLN A 59 -3.95 -13.14 -11.23
CA GLN A 59 -3.06 -14.24 -11.61
C GLN A 59 -1.90 -13.82 -12.53
N ASP A 60 -1.95 -12.61 -13.08
CA ASP A 60 -0.88 -12.08 -13.92
C ASP A 60 0.40 -11.87 -13.09
N LYS A 61 1.49 -12.48 -13.55
CA LYS A 61 2.82 -12.41 -12.91
C LYS A 61 3.41 -11.01 -12.89
N MET A 62 2.89 -10.11 -13.72
CA MET A 62 3.26 -8.70 -13.80
C MET A 62 2.08 -7.78 -13.45
N SER A 63 1.06 -8.27 -12.75
CA SER A 63 -0.15 -7.52 -12.36
C SER A 63 0.13 -6.23 -11.58
N ILE A 64 1.25 -6.18 -10.86
CA ILE A 64 1.66 -5.00 -10.08
C ILE A 64 2.14 -3.85 -10.98
N PHE A 65 2.51 -4.13 -12.24
CA PHE A 65 2.98 -3.13 -13.19
C PHE A 65 1.85 -2.69 -14.12
N ASP A 66 1.64 -1.38 -14.20
CA ASP A 66 0.63 -0.79 -15.06
C ASP A 66 1.17 -0.54 -16.46
N SER A 67 2.43 -0.11 -16.57
CA SER A 67 3.06 0.10 -17.87
C SER A 67 4.57 -0.03 -17.77
N GLY A 68 5.22 -0.23 -18.90
CA GLY A 68 6.67 -0.28 -18.95
C GLY A 68 7.24 -0.25 -20.35
N VAL A 69 8.53 0.04 -20.40
CA VAL A 69 9.34 0.00 -21.61
C VAL A 69 10.52 -0.92 -21.36
N LEU A 70 10.70 -1.89 -22.25
CA LEU A 70 11.83 -2.79 -22.30
C LEU A 70 12.62 -2.45 -23.57
N TRP A 71 13.94 -2.39 -23.50
CA TRP A 71 14.77 -2.21 -24.69
C TRP A 71 16.03 -3.05 -24.62
N ILE A 72 16.53 -3.45 -25.79
CA ILE A 72 17.71 -4.30 -25.91
C ILE A 72 18.87 -3.49 -26.47
N GLU A 73 19.90 -3.32 -25.65
CA GLU A 73 21.15 -2.68 -26.01
C GLU A 73 22.20 -3.77 -26.34
N GLN A 74 22.80 -3.68 -27.53
CA GLN A 74 23.86 -4.59 -27.96
C GLN A 74 25.22 -3.95 -27.62
N GLY A 75 25.90 -4.50 -26.62
CA GLY A 75 27.23 -4.05 -26.21
C GLY A 75 28.34 -4.98 -26.67
N THR A 76 29.59 -4.54 -26.55
CA THR A 76 30.78 -5.36 -26.83
C THR A 76 30.93 -6.58 -25.91
N ALA A 77 30.29 -6.54 -24.73
CA ALA A 77 30.26 -7.62 -23.75
C ALA A 77 29.03 -8.54 -23.89
N GLY A 78 28.20 -8.34 -24.91
CA GLY A 78 26.95 -9.07 -25.13
C GLY A 78 25.71 -8.17 -25.07
N GLY A 79 24.55 -8.75 -25.36
CA GLY A 79 23.27 -8.04 -25.33
C GLY A 79 22.76 -7.86 -23.89
N MET A 80 22.20 -6.69 -23.59
CA MET A 80 21.54 -6.40 -22.31
C MET A 80 20.10 -5.97 -22.54
N LEU A 81 19.18 -6.62 -21.84
CA LEU A 81 17.80 -6.19 -21.72
C LEU A 81 17.71 -5.16 -20.59
N HIS A 82 17.38 -3.92 -20.93
CA HIS A 82 17.03 -2.88 -19.99
C HIS A 82 15.52 -2.79 -19.86
N TYR A 83 15.05 -2.46 -18.66
CA TYR A 83 13.64 -2.29 -18.41
C TYR A 83 13.38 -1.11 -17.47
N ARG A 84 12.27 -0.43 -17.73
CA ARG A 84 11.69 0.60 -16.88
C ARG A 84 10.19 0.32 -16.75
N LEU A 85 9.76 -0.05 -15.56
CA LEU A 85 8.39 -0.45 -15.26
C LEU A 85 7.80 0.49 -14.23
N THR A 86 6.52 0.82 -14.35
CA THR A 86 5.81 1.73 -13.45
C THR A 86 4.69 0.98 -12.72
N SER A 87 4.53 1.28 -11.43
CA SER A 87 3.52 0.66 -10.57
C SER A 87 2.82 1.69 -9.69
N ARG A 88 1.53 1.91 -9.95
CA ARG A 88 0.66 2.76 -9.13
C ARG A 88 0.41 2.13 -7.76
N ALA A 89 0.45 0.80 -7.65
CA ALA A 89 0.36 0.11 -6.37
C ALA A 89 1.51 0.51 -5.43
N LEU A 90 2.75 0.58 -5.93
CA LEU A 90 3.91 1.07 -5.16
C LEU A 90 3.75 2.54 -4.78
N LEU A 91 3.23 3.38 -5.69
CA LEU A 91 2.94 4.79 -5.39
C LEU A 91 1.93 4.92 -4.24
N PHE A 92 0.81 4.19 -4.29
CA PHE A 92 -0.20 4.23 -3.24
C PHE A 92 0.31 3.67 -1.92
N CYS A 93 1.10 2.60 -1.96
CA CYS A 93 1.75 2.03 -0.78
C CYS A 93 2.72 3.04 -0.13
N PHE A 94 3.42 3.85 -0.93
CA PHE A 94 4.26 4.94 -0.44
C PHE A 94 3.47 6.13 0.12
N LEU A 95 2.33 6.47 -0.50
CA LEU A 95 1.47 7.58 -0.08
C LEU A 95 0.67 7.27 1.19
N ALA A 96 0.28 6.01 1.41
CA ALA A 96 -0.55 5.61 2.53
C ALA A 96 0.03 6.01 3.91
N PRO A 97 1.32 5.79 4.22
CA PRO A 97 1.92 6.26 5.47
C PRO A 97 1.77 7.76 5.68
N LEU A 98 1.99 8.57 4.64
CA LEU A 98 1.87 10.02 4.71
C LEU A 98 0.43 10.45 4.98
N LEU A 99 -0.53 9.76 4.37
CA LEU A 99 -1.96 9.98 4.61
C LEU A 99 -2.32 9.70 6.09
N PHE A 100 -1.85 8.59 6.65
CA PHE A 100 -2.09 8.27 8.06
C PHE A 100 -1.43 9.29 9.00
N LEU A 101 -0.21 9.74 8.70
CA LEU A 101 0.44 10.81 9.47
C LEU A 101 -0.34 12.13 9.40
N ALA A 102 -0.93 12.46 8.24
CA ALA A 102 -1.80 13.63 8.10
C ALA A 102 -3.05 13.49 8.98
N PHE A 103 -3.69 12.31 9.03
CA PHE A 103 -4.80 12.03 9.93
C PHE A 103 -4.40 12.14 11.40
N ALA A 104 -3.21 11.66 11.79
CA ALA A 104 -2.70 11.85 13.14
C ALA A 104 -2.60 13.34 13.51
N GLY A 105 -2.09 14.16 12.59
CA GLY A 105 -2.02 15.62 12.74
C GLY A 105 -3.40 16.28 12.89
N LEU A 106 -4.37 15.89 12.06
CA LEU A 106 -5.75 16.39 12.15
C LEU A 106 -6.39 16.02 13.49
N THR A 107 -6.26 14.75 13.91
CA THR A 107 -6.80 14.25 15.18
C THR A 107 -6.25 15.04 16.37
N ILE A 108 -4.95 15.32 16.38
CA ILE A 108 -4.32 16.15 17.42
C ILE A 108 -4.84 17.60 17.37
N ALA A 109 -5.03 18.16 16.17
CA ALA A 109 -5.53 19.53 16.01
C ALA A 109 -6.99 19.67 16.49
N VAL A 110 -7.87 18.74 16.12
CA VAL A 110 -9.27 18.70 16.59
C VAL A 110 -9.31 18.54 18.12
N GLY A 111 -8.54 17.60 18.68
CA GLY A 111 -8.43 17.45 20.13
C GLY A 111 -7.91 18.69 20.86
N LYS A 112 -7.14 19.56 20.19
CA LYS A 112 -6.72 20.87 20.72
C LYS A 112 -7.80 21.96 20.58
N ILE A 113 -8.67 21.89 19.58
CA ILE A 113 -9.78 22.85 19.36
C ILE A 113 -10.98 22.53 20.26
N ASP A 114 -11.19 21.26 20.61
CA ASP A 114 -12.24 20.86 21.57
C ASP A 114 -11.83 21.13 23.03
N LYS A 115 -10.52 21.12 23.33
CA LYS A 115 -9.97 21.42 24.66
C LYS A 115 -10.26 22.83 25.23
N PRO A 116 -10.28 23.95 24.47
CA PRO A 116 -10.62 25.26 25.03
C PRO A 116 -12.06 25.37 25.55
N ALA A 117 -12.98 24.50 25.14
CA ALA A 117 -14.32 24.45 25.74
C ALA A 117 -14.34 23.72 27.11
N ALA A 118 -13.37 22.84 27.37
CA ALA A 118 -13.31 22.03 28.59
C ALA A 118 -12.50 22.68 29.73
N GLU A 119 -11.48 23.51 29.42
CA GLU A 119 -10.66 24.15 30.47
C GLU A 119 -11.27 25.46 31.00
N THR A 120 -12.18 26.10 30.28
CA THR A 120 -12.90 27.30 30.78
C THR A 120 -14.14 26.97 31.62
N ALA A 121 -14.49 25.68 31.76
CA ALA A 121 -15.58 25.19 32.60
C ALA A 121 -15.09 24.49 33.90
N ALA A 122 -13.81 24.65 34.27
CA ALA A 122 -13.23 24.07 35.47
C ALA A 122 -13.55 24.84 36.78
N LYS A 123 -14.65 25.59 36.84
CA LYS A 123 -15.39 25.82 38.10
C LYS A 123 -16.48 24.78 38.17
N LYS A 124 -16.14 23.60 38.71
CA LYS A 124 -17.12 22.58 39.13
C LYS A 124 -18.20 23.26 40.00
N PRO A 125 -19.48 23.27 39.62
CA PRO A 125 -20.51 23.21 40.64
C PRO A 125 -20.45 21.79 41.22
N GLU A 126 -20.36 21.69 42.55
CA GLU A 126 -20.58 20.44 43.26
C GLU A 126 -21.88 19.80 42.73
N LYS A 127 -21.78 18.65 42.07
CA LYS A 127 -22.95 17.83 41.74
C LYS A 127 -23.52 17.33 43.05
N LYS A 128 -24.56 18.00 43.56
CA LYS A 128 -25.45 17.42 44.56
C LYS A 128 -26.04 16.16 43.95
N ASP A 129 -25.88 15.04 44.65
CA ASP A 129 -26.46 13.75 44.30
C ASP A 129 -27.96 13.93 43.98
N VAL A 130 -28.34 13.82 42.71
CA VAL A 130 -29.75 13.82 42.33
C VAL A 130 -30.29 12.45 42.66
N ILE A 131 -30.81 12.31 43.88
CA ILE A 131 -31.75 11.25 44.23
C ILE A 131 -32.93 11.40 43.25
N ARG A 132 -33.22 10.37 42.44
CA ARG A 132 -34.43 10.37 41.61
C ARG A 132 -35.64 10.51 42.54
N GLU A 133 -36.31 11.66 42.50
CA GLU A 133 -37.55 11.85 43.25
C GLU A 133 -38.61 10.87 42.74
N LEU A 134 -39.23 10.16 43.68
CA LEU A 134 -40.33 9.24 43.39
C LEU A 134 -41.55 10.04 42.92
N ASN A 135 -42.28 9.46 41.97
CA ASN A 135 -43.54 10.04 41.51
C ASN A 135 -44.54 10.15 42.69
N PRO A 136 -45.44 11.14 42.68
CA PRO A 136 -46.35 11.40 43.81
C PRO A 136 -47.21 10.17 44.20
N VAL A 137 -47.55 9.35 43.22
CA VAL A 137 -48.34 8.12 43.38
C VAL A 137 -47.55 7.06 44.15
N ASP A 138 -46.26 6.87 43.85
CA ASP A 138 -45.40 5.89 44.53
C ASP A 138 -45.14 6.28 45.99
N LYS A 139 -45.12 7.59 46.27
CA LYS A 139 -45.00 8.13 47.64
C LYS A 139 -46.27 7.94 48.46
N PHE A 140 -47.45 8.03 47.83
CA PHE A 140 -48.73 7.78 48.48
C PHE A 140 -48.95 6.29 48.82
N LEU A 141 -48.44 5.39 47.97
CA LEU A 141 -48.52 3.94 48.16
C LEU A 141 -47.46 3.38 49.12
N GLY A 142 -46.61 4.23 49.71
CA GLY A 142 -45.63 3.84 50.72
C GLY A 142 -44.44 3.05 50.16
N ALA A 143 -44.07 3.25 48.89
CA ALA A 143 -42.92 2.57 48.30
C ALA A 143 -41.63 2.95 49.07
N PRO A 144 -40.80 1.95 49.47
CA PRO A 144 -39.54 2.23 50.14
C PRO A 144 -38.60 3.00 49.21
N ALA A 145 -37.88 3.97 49.76
CA ALA A 145 -36.97 4.82 48.98
C ALA A 145 -35.89 3.97 48.28
N PRO A 146 -35.52 4.29 47.02
CA PRO A 146 -34.53 3.51 46.29
C PRO A 146 -33.17 3.55 46.98
N GLU A 147 -32.56 2.38 47.18
CA GLU A 147 -31.22 2.27 47.77
C GLU A 147 -30.18 2.97 46.89
N LYS A 148 -29.20 3.63 47.54
CA LYS A 148 -28.10 4.29 46.87
C LYS A 148 -27.27 3.25 46.10
N PRO A 149 -26.88 3.53 44.84
CA PRO A 149 -26.01 2.61 44.12
C PRO A 149 -24.66 2.53 44.87
N LYS A 150 -24.27 1.30 45.24
CA LYS A 150 -22.91 1.01 45.70
C LYS A 150 -21.93 1.41 44.60
N LYS A 151 -20.84 2.07 44.98
CA LYS A 151 -19.73 2.42 44.09
C LYS A 151 -19.06 1.11 43.64
N ASP A 152 -19.49 0.57 42.52
CA ASP A 152 -18.62 -0.25 41.69
C ASP A 152 -17.59 0.69 41.08
N ASP A 153 -16.32 0.38 41.32
CA ASP A 153 -15.14 1.07 40.82
C ASP A 153 -15.03 0.83 39.31
N LYS A 154 -15.94 1.43 38.53
CA LYS A 154 -15.73 1.62 37.11
C LYS A 154 -14.76 2.77 36.95
N THR A 155 -13.50 2.39 36.77
CA THR A 155 -12.44 3.18 36.16
C THR A 155 -13.09 4.16 35.18
N LYS A 156 -13.03 5.45 35.51
CA LYS A 156 -13.47 6.50 34.59
C LYS A 156 -12.60 6.37 33.34
N ASP A 157 -13.17 5.85 32.26
CA ASP A 157 -12.75 6.24 30.93
C ASP A 157 -12.82 7.77 30.93
N LYS A 158 -11.64 8.39 31.01
CA LYS A 158 -11.53 9.80 30.69
C LYS A 158 -11.96 9.92 29.24
N ASP A 159 -12.71 10.97 28.93
CA ASP A 159 -12.96 11.44 27.57
C ASP A 159 -11.61 11.75 26.89
N GLU A 160 -10.87 10.71 26.53
CA GLU A 160 -9.71 10.79 25.66
C GLU A 160 -10.29 10.95 24.27
N GLY A 161 -10.28 12.19 23.78
CA GLY A 161 -10.55 12.48 22.37
C GLY A 161 -9.74 11.54 21.46
N PRO A 162 -10.15 11.41 20.19
CA PRO A 162 -9.63 10.38 19.29
C PRO A 162 -8.10 10.28 19.37
N SER A 163 -7.59 9.06 19.61
CA SER A 163 -6.17 8.83 19.83
C SER A 163 -5.42 8.73 18.50
N PRO A 164 -4.30 9.46 18.32
CA PRO A 164 -3.49 9.37 17.10
C PRO A 164 -2.67 8.06 16.99
N ILE A 165 -2.70 7.20 18.02
CA ILE A 165 -1.92 5.96 18.08
C ILE A 165 -2.23 5.05 16.89
N SER A 166 -3.51 4.86 16.55
CA SER A 166 -3.91 4.01 15.42
C SER A 166 -3.30 4.48 14.10
N ALA A 167 -3.29 5.80 13.86
CA ALA A 167 -2.70 6.40 12.68
C ALA A 167 -1.18 6.16 12.61
N TYR A 168 -0.46 6.24 13.74
CA TYR A 168 0.97 5.89 13.75
C TYR A 168 1.23 4.41 13.46
N VAL A 169 0.40 3.50 14.00
CA VAL A 169 0.52 2.06 13.73
C VAL A 169 0.32 1.76 12.25
N PHE A 170 -0.74 2.32 11.64
CA PHE A 170 -0.97 2.14 10.20
C PHE A 170 0.15 2.77 9.35
N ALA A 171 0.64 3.95 9.73
CA ALA A 171 1.77 4.57 9.03
C ALA A 171 3.02 3.68 9.05
N ALA A 172 3.35 3.10 10.20
CA ALA A 172 4.48 2.18 10.33
C ALA A 172 4.28 0.90 9.51
N LEU A 173 3.08 0.30 9.56
CA LEU A 173 2.76 -0.92 8.81
C LEU A 173 2.93 -0.70 7.30
N PHE A 174 2.33 0.34 6.75
CA PHE A 174 2.44 0.62 5.32
C PHE A 174 3.86 1.02 4.90
N ALA A 175 4.62 1.70 5.78
CA ALA A 175 6.03 2.00 5.50
C ALA A 175 6.87 0.73 5.37
N VAL A 176 6.65 -0.25 6.26
CA VAL A 176 7.32 -1.56 6.17
C VAL A 176 6.89 -2.31 4.91
N LEU A 177 5.58 -2.35 4.61
CA LEU A 177 5.07 -2.99 3.40
C LEU A 177 5.65 -2.39 2.13
N TYR A 178 5.78 -1.06 2.06
CA TYR A 178 6.39 -0.38 0.92
C TYR A 178 7.84 -0.82 0.73
N VAL A 179 8.66 -0.82 1.80
CA VAL A 179 10.07 -1.22 1.71
C VAL A 179 10.20 -2.69 1.28
N VAL A 180 9.43 -3.58 1.90
CA VAL A 180 9.45 -5.02 1.60
C VAL A 180 8.99 -5.28 0.17
N GLY A 181 7.84 -4.73 -0.22
CA GLY A 181 7.32 -4.82 -1.58
C GLY A 181 8.32 -4.27 -2.60
N ARG A 182 8.91 -3.11 -2.34
CA ARG A 182 9.88 -2.49 -3.25
C ARG A 182 11.10 -3.37 -3.52
N ILE A 183 11.60 -4.08 -2.51
CA ILE A 183 12.75 -4.99 -2.64
C ILE A 183 12.34 -6.32 -3.30
N LEU A 184 11.18 -6.85 -2.94
CA LEU A 184 10.68 -8.11 -3.50
C LEU A 184 10.36 -7.96 -4.99
N GLU A 185 9.64 -6.90 -5.38
CA GLU A 185 9.27 -6.68 -6.79
C GLU A 185 10.49 -6.52 -7.69
N ASP A 186 11.51 -5.80 -7.24
CA ASP A 186 12.78 -5.64 -7.96
C ASP A 186 13.47 -6.99 -8.20
N ARG A 187 13.46 -7.86 -7.20
CA ARG A 187 14.05 -9.20 -7.29
C ARG A 187 13.22 -10.15 -8.12
N LEU A 188 11.89 -10.14 -7.96
CA LEU A 188 10.96 -11.01 -8.66
C LEU A 188 10.99 -10.74 -10.16
N ILE A 189 10.93 -9.47 -10.57
CA ILE A 189 10.92 -9.12 -11.99
C ILE A 189 12.26 -9.46 -12.67
N ARG A 190 13.37 -9.17 -12.00
CA ARG A 190 14.71 -9.52 -12.50
C ARG A 190 14.85 -11.03 -12.66
N ARG A 191 14.33 -11.82 -11.72
CA ARG A 191 14.31 -13.28 -11.80
C ARG A 191 13.39 -13.78 -12.91
N LEU A 192 12.22 -13.16 -13.07
CA LEU A 192 11.24 -13.52 -14.10
C LEU A 192 11.82 -13.33 -15.51
N PHE A 193 12.38 -12.15 -15.79
CA PHE A 193 13.01 -11.87 -17.08
C PHE A 193 14.20 -12.77 -17.34
N ARG A 194 15.10 -12.94 -16.35
CA ARG A 194 16.23 -13.87 -16.48
C ARG A 194 15.78 -15.29 -16.79
N LYS A 195 14.70 -15.77 -16.15
CA LYS A 195 14.17 -17.12 -16.39
C LYS A 195 13.61 -17.23 -17.80
N ARG A 196 12.76 -16.29 -18.23
CA ARG A 196 12.15 -16.28 -19.57
C ARG A 196 13.18 -16.23 -20.69
N LEU A 197 14.23 -15.43 -20.53
CA LEU A 197 15.29 -15.33 -21.53
C LEU A 197 16.10 -16.64 -21.67
N ARG A 198 16.16 -17.47 -20.62
CA ARG A 198 16.94 -18.72 -20.58
C ARG A 198 16.16 -19.99 -20.94
N ASP A 199 14.86 -20.04 -20.65
CA ASP A 199 14.08 -21.30 -20.66
C ASP A 199 13.88 -21.95 -22.05
N ASP A 200 14.29 -21.32 -23.14
CA ASP A 200 14.20 -21.88 -24.50
C ASP A 200 15.57 -22.35 -25.05
N SER A 201 16.57 -22.61 -24.19
CA SER A 201 17.76 -23.40 -24.55
C SER A 201 17.59 -24.91 -24.29
N SER A 202 16.47 -25.33 -23.68
CA SER A 202 16.23 -26.71 -23.27
C SER A 202 15.17 -27.47 -24.09
N ASP A 203 14.37 -26.78 -24.91
CA ASP A 203 13.27 -27.43 -25.64
C ASP A 203 13.67 -27.83 -27.08
N SER A 204 14.69 -27.20 -27.66
CA SER A 204 15.16 -27.49 -29.01
C SER A 204 15.94 -28.82 -29.15
N ARG A 205 16.13 -29.59 -28.07
CA ARG A 205 16.76 -30.92 -28.10
C ARG A 205 15.78 -32.10 -28.07
N GLN A 206 14.46 -31.87 -28.02
CA GLN A 206 13.46 -32.95 -28.05
C GLN A 206 12.70 -33.09 -29.39
N ALA A 207 12.96 -32.25 -30.38
CA ALA A 207 12.29 -32.31 -31.69
C ALA A 207 13.03 -33.13 -32.77
N VAL A 208 14.04 -33.93 -32.38
CA VAL A 208 14.70 -34.90 -33.28
C VAL A 208 14.87 -36.22 -32.53
N ALA A 209 13.81 -37.02 -32.51
CA ALA A 209 13.85 -38.45 -32.21
C ALA A 209 12.73 -39.15 -32.99
#